data_AF-A2F1N3-F1
#
_entry.id   AF-A2F1N3-F1
#
_cell.length_a   1.000
_cell.length_b   1.000
_cell.length_c   1.000
_cell.angle_alpha   90.00
_cell.angle_beta   90.00
_cell.angle_gamma   90.00
#
_symmetry.space_group_name_H-M   'P 1'
#
loop_
_entity.id
_entity.type
_entity.pdbx_description
1 polymer ?
#
loop_
_entity_poly.entity_id
_entity_poly.type
_entity_poly.pdbx_seq_one_letter_code
_entity_poly.pdbx_strand_id
1 'polypeptide(L)'
;MGHVETSDEINECKRVGQQIYFRGIPVTCDKDSILTTEKRIAYGMTLTRVRKFISGLLKQYSPPGSVFYKNIEGDTNYKGELRYLNGDMIINIHLRAFPPGDDSYAFGVATVRDKLYKRTLGGELFINTRRIPNKYENYNTGNNSFF
;
A
#
# COMPACT_ATOMS: atom_id res chain seq x y z
N MET A 1 -14.86 1.75 1.20
CA MET A 1 -13.40 1.52 1.24
C MET A 1 -12.76 2.22 2.44
N GLY A 2 -12.37 1.47 3.47
CA GLY A 2 -11.50 1.96 4.55
C GLY A 2 -10.04 1.66 4.22
N HIS A 3 -9.11 2.50 4.66
CA HIS A 3 -7.68 2.21 4.65
C HIS A 3 -7.19 2.31 6.10
N VAL A 4 -6.30 1.40 6.49
CA VAL A 4 -5.61 1.47 7.78
C VAL A 4 -4.12 1.33 7.49
N GLU A 5 -3.37 2.33 7.93
CA GLU A 5 -1.91 2.31 7.88
C GLU A 5 -1.44 1.34 8.97
N THR A 6 -1.04 0.14 8.56
CA THR A 6 -0.46 -0.86 9.45
C THR A 6 1.04 -0.65 9.46
N SER A 7 1.61 -0.21 10.59
CA SER A 7 3.06 0.01 10.68
C SER A 7 3.80 -1.33 10.65
N ASP A 8 4.31 -1.71 9.48
CA ASP A 8 5.39 -2.70 9.40
C ASP A 8 6.73 -1.98 9.65
N GLU A 9 6.91 -1.50 10.88
CA GLU A 9 8.05 -0.67 11.28
C GLU A 9 9.42 -1.33 11.06
N ILE A 10 9.43 -2.67 10.91
CA ILE A 10 10.65 -3.46 10.71
C ILE A 10 11.17 -3.32 9.28
N ASN A 11 10.26 -3.16 8.31
CA ASN A 11 10.60 -3.06 6.89
C ASN A 11 10.53 -1.63 6.34
N GLU A 12 10.47 -0.64 7.23
CA GLU A 12 10.52 0.78 6.88
C GLU A 12 11.95 1.32 6.95
N CYS A 13 12.37 2.04 5.91
CA CYS A 13 13.66 2.73 5.89
C CYS A 13 13.62 3.99 6.76
N LYS A 14 14.33 3.95 7.90
CA LYS A 14 14.43 5.05 8.88
C LYS A 14 15.73 5.85 8.74
N ARG A 15 16.79 5.23 8.21
CA ARG A 15 18.12 5.86 8.01
C ARG A 15 18.86 5.30 6.81
N VAL A 16 19.75 6.10 6.23
CA VAL A 16 20.63 5.67 5.13
C VAL A 16 21.57 4.56 5.62
N GLY A 17 21.76 3.53 4.80
CA GLY A 17 22.57 2.35 5.12
C GLY A 17 21.87 1.30 5.97
N GLN A 18 20.64 1.54 6.44
CA GLN A 18 19.82 0.48 7.06
C GLN A 18 19.54 -0.63 6.05
N GLN A 19 19.57 -1.89 6.49
CA GLN A 19 19.03 -3.00 5.71
C GLN A 19 17.61 -3.30 6.14
N ILE A 20 16.72 -3.46 5.16
CA ILE A 20 15.36 -4.00 5.31
C ILE A 20 15.21 -5.19 4.37
N TYR A 21 14.10 -5.91 4.47
CA TYR A 21 13.78 -6.98 3.52
C TYR A 21 12.54 -6.63 2.71
N PHE A 22 12.62 -6.88 1.40
CA PHE A 22 11.49 -6.84 0.49
C PHE A 22 11.37 -8.21 -0.17
N ARG A 23 10.31 -8.96 0.15
CA ARG A 23 10.06 -10.30 -0.40
C ARG A 23 11.24 -11.26 -0.23
N GLY A 24 11.85 -11.24 0.96
CA GLY A 24 13.04 -12.04 1.29
C GLY A 24 14.36 -11.53 0.70
N ILE A 25 14.35 -10.46 -0.09
CA ILE A 25 15.55 -9.86 -0.67
C ILE A 25 16.04 -8.73 0.25
N PRO A 26 17.31 -8.72 0.69
CA PRO A 26 17.86 -7.62 1.46
C PRO A 26 17.96 -6.36 0.58
N VAL A 27 17.45 -5.24 1.08
CA VAL A 27 17.49 -3.94 0.43
C VAL A 27 18.21 -2.96 1.34
N THR A 28 19.23 -2.28 0.81
CA THR A 28 19.91 -1.20 1.52
C THR A 28 19.16 0.12 1.28
N CYS A 29 18.77 0.77 2.37
CA CYS A 29 18.11 2.06 2.36
C CYS A 29 19.08 3.16 1.92
N ASP A 30 18.68 3.92 0.91
CA ASP A 30 19.33 5.16 0.49
C ASP A 30 18.51 6.39 0.95
N LYS A 31 18.92 7.58 0.53
CA LYS A 31 18.22 8.83 0.87
C LYS A 31 16.79 8.86 0.32
N ASP A 32 16.58 8.34 -0.89
CA ASP A 32 15.28 8.34 -1.55
C ASP A 32 14.34 7.30 -0.95
N SER A 33 14.88 6.28 -0.31
CA SER A 33 14.12 5.24 0.40
C SER A 33 13.42 5.75 1.66
N ILE A 34 13.88 6.87 2.23
CA ILE A 34 13.39 7.42 3.49
C ILE A 34 12.12 8.24 3.25
N LEU A 35 11.08 7.95 4.00
CA LEU A 35 9.83 8.70 4.01
C LEU A 35 9.97 10.00 4.81
N THR A 36 10.30 11.08 4.11
CA THR A 36 10.21 12.42 4.69
C THR A 36 8.76 12.82 4.95
N THR A 37 8.57 13.85 5.77
CA THR A 37 7.24 14.42 6.04
C THR A 37 6.51 14.80 4.75
N GLU A 38 7.22 15.40 3.78
CA GLU A 38 6.67 15.80 2.49
C GLU A 38 6.22 14.59 1.68
N LYS A 39 7.02 13.52 1.63
CA LYS A 39 6.63 12.27 0.95
C LYS A 39 5.39 11.65 1.56
N ARG A 40 5.27 11.62 2.90
CA ARG A 40 4.07 11.10 3.59
C ARG A 40 2.82 11.89 3.23
N ILE A 41 2.93 13.23 3.26
CA ILE A 41 1.84 14.13 2.86
C ILE A 41 1.47 13.90 1.39
N ALA A 42 2.46 13.81 0.49
CA ALA A 42 2.26 13.61 -0.94
C ALA A 42 1.54 12.30 -1.25
N TYR A 43 2.01 11.21 -0.63
CA TYR A 43 1.41 9.88 -0.71
C TYR A 43 -0.04 9.88 -0.17
N GLY A 44 -0.28 10.40 1.03
CA GLY A 44 -1.62 10.39 1.64
C GLY A 44 -2.66 11.16 0.83
N MET A 45 -2.26 12.31 0.26
CA MET A 45 -3.11 13.07 -0.65
C MET A 45 -3.37 12.33 -1.97
N THR A 46 -2.35 11.69 -2.54
CA THR A 46 -2.49 10.92 -3.79
C THR A 46 -3.45 9.76 -3.58
N LEU A 47 -3.28 8.97 -2.51
CA LEU A 47 -4.21 7.87 -2.18
C LEU A 47 -5.64 8.33 -1.99
N THR A 48 -5.85 9.46 -1.33
CA THR A 48 -7.19 10.02 -1.14
C THR A 48 -7.87 10.30 -2.48
N ARG A 49 -7.09 10.80 -3.45
CA ARG A 49 -7.57 11.09 -4.81
C ARG A 49 -7.80 9.83 -5.62
N VAL A 50 -6.88 8.86 -5.59
CA VAL A 50 -7.05 7.55 -6.23
C VAL A 50 -8.30 6.85 -5.70
N ARG A 51 -8.50 6.83 -4.37
CA ARG A 51 -9.71 6.30 -3.75
C ARG A 51 -10.96 6.99 -4.29
N LYS A 52 -10.96 8.34 -4.36
CA LYS A 52 -12.11 9.11 -4.86
C LYS A 52 -12.40 8.79 -6.33
N PHE A 53 -11.37 8.71 -7.16
CA PHE A 53 -11.48 8.38 -8.57
C PHE A 53 -12.07 6.99 -8.79
N ILE A 54 -11.50 5.96 -8.17
CA ILE A 54 -11.98 4.57 -8.28
C ILE A 54 -13.42 4.43 -7.73
N SER A 55 -13.73 5.10 -6.61
CA SER A 55 -15.07 5.07 -6.02
C SER A 55 -16.12 5.74 -6.91
N GLY A 56 -15.72 6.70 -7.76
CA GLY A 56 -16.60 7.32 -8.74
C GLY A 56 -16.88 6.42 -9.96
N LEU A 57 -15.97 5.51 -10.29
CA LEU A 57 -16.08 4.62 -11.44
C LEU A 57 -16.82 3.31 -11.13
N LEU A 58 -16.71 2.81 -9.90
CA LEU A 58 -17.21 1.49 -9.53
C LEU A 58 -18.42 1.59 -8.59
N LYS A 59 -19.60 1.13 -9.05
CA LYS A 59 -20.71 0.81 -8.15
C LYS A 59 -20.33 -0.45 -7.36
N GLN A 60 -20.18 -0.31 -6.04
CA GLN A 60 -19.83 -1.43 -5.16
C GLN A 60 -21.07 -2.01 -4.47
N TYR A 61 -21.09 -3.33 -4.37
CA TYR A 61 -22.08 -4.07 -3.59
C TYR A 61 -21.44 -4.48 -2.26
N SER A 62 -21.99 -4.00 -1.15
CA SER A 62 -21.52 -4.33 0.19
C SER A 62 -21.95 -5.73 0.58
N PRO A 63 -21.01 -6.70 0.67
CA PRO A 63 -21.34 -7.98 1.21
C PRO A 63 -21.52 -7.81 2.73
N PRO A 64 -22.57 -8.38 3.33
CA PRO A 64 -22.71 -8.38 4.78
C PRO A 64 -21.58 -9.22 5.38
N GLY A 65 -20.78 -8.65 6.28
CA GLY A 65 -19.78 -9.40 7.05
C GLY A 65 -18.50 -8.64 7.36
N SER A 66 -17.56 -9.36 7.98
CA SER A 66 -16.22 -8.87 8.30
C SER A 66 -15.16 -9.50 7.39
N VAL A 67 -14.18 -8.69 6.99
CA VAL A 67 -13.01 -9.13 6.22
C VAL A 67 -11.85 -9.35 7.19
N PHE A 68 -11.25 -10.53 7.13
CA PHE A 68 -10.13 -10.92 7.98
C PHE A 68 -8.86 -11.01 7.15
N TYR A 69 -7.76 -10.47 7.68
CA TYR A 69 -6.43 -10.53 7.07
C TYR A 69 -5.46 -11.25 7.97
N LYS A 70 -4.66 -12.10 7.32
CA LYS A 70 -3.52 -12.77 7.92
C LYS A 70 -2.25 -12.28 7.25
N ASN A 71 -1.13 -12.48 7.93
CA ASN A 71 0.16 -12.18 7.35
C ASN A 71 0.38 -12.96 6.05
N ILE A 72 0.81 -12.26 5.01
CA ILE A 72 1.54 -12.87 3.90
C ILE A 72 2.93 -13.23 4.43
N GLU A 73 3.27 -14.52 4.38
CA GLU A 73 4.55 -15.02 4.87
C GLU A 73 5.72 -14.28 4.21
N GLY A 74 6.62 -13.75 5.04
CA GLY A 74 7.79 -12.98 4.59
C GLY A 74 7.51 -11.55 4.12
N ASP A 75 6.24 -11.17 3.94
CA ASP A 75 5.86 -9.89 3.33
C ASP A 75 5.08 -8.97 4.26
N THR A 76 4.41 -9.46 5.30
CA THR A 76 3.70 -8.59 6.26
C THR A 76 3.83 -9.12 7.66
N ASN A 77 3.87 -8.22 8.65
CA ASN A 77 4.00 -8.60 10.06
C ASN A 77 2.98 -7.89 10.97
N TYR A 78 1.71 -8.13 10.72
CA TYR A 78 0.62 -7.74 11.61
C TYR A 78 0.74 -8.44 12.96
N LYS A 79 0.55 -7.66 14.03
CA LYS A 79 0.36 -8.18 15.39
C LYS A 79 -1.03 -8.81 15.50
N GLY A 80 -1.16 -10.04 15.01
CA GLY A 80 -2.42 -10.80 15.00
C GLY A 80 -3.25 -10.64 13.72
N GLU A 81 -4.45 -11.21 13.75
CA GLU A 81 -5.41 -11.13 12.63
C GLU A 81 -6.08 -9.75 12.61
N LEU A 82 -6.02 -9.06 11.48
CA LEU A 82 -6.73 -7.79 11.31
C LEU A 82 -8.17 -8.07 10.89
N ARG A 83 -9.12 -7.42 11.54
CA ARG A 83 -10.55 -7.54 11.25
C ARG A 83 -11.11 -6.19 10.86
N TYR A 84 -11.69 -6.13 9.66
CA TYR A 84 -12.40 -4.96 9.15
C TYR A 84 -13.90 -5.24 9.11
N LEU A 85 -14.68 -4.32 9.67
CA LEU A 85 -16.14 -4.34 9.61
C LEU A 85 -16.62 -3.45 8.47
N ASN A 86 -17.68 -3.87 7.78
CA ASN A 86 -18.42 -3.02 6.83
C ASN A 86 -17.57 -2.41 5.71
N GLY A 87 -16.86 -3.24 4.95
CA GLY A 87 -16.09 -2.82 3.78
C GLY A 87 -16.36 -3.68 2.55
N ASP A 88 -16.60 -3.04 1.40
CA ASP A 88 -16.78 -3.73 0.11
C ASP A 88 -15.49 -4.38 -0.40
N MET A 89 -14.41 -3.63 -0.21
CA MET A 89 -13.02 -3.97 -0.48
C MET A 89 -12.14 -3.18 0.50
N ILE A 90 -11.20 -3.87 1.12
CA ILE A 90 -10.16 -3.28 1.96
C ILE A 90 -8.84 -3.41 1.22
N ILE A 91 -7.98 -2.40 1.29
CA ILE A 91 -6.61 -2.50 0.82
C ILE A 91 -5.72 -2.02 1.96
N ASN A 92 -4.84 -2.90 2.42
CA ASN A 92 -3.78 -2.56 3.34
C ASN A 92 -2.58 -2.06 2.54
N ILE A 93 -1.98 -0.97 2.99
CA ILE A 93 -0.92 -0.30 2.23
C ILE A 93 0.36 -0.32 3.04
N HIS A 94 1.42 -0.81 2.40
CA HIS A 94 2.76 -0.92 2.97
C HIS A 94 3.70 -0.03 2.20
N LEU A 95 4.41 0.84 2.91
CA LEU A 95 5.42 1.69 2.32
C LEU A 95 6.80 1.05 2.55
N ARG A 96 7.48 0.65 1.47
CA ARG A 96 8.80 0.01 1.57
C ARG A 96 9.72 0.41 0.43
N ALA A 97 11.01 0.34 0.67
CA ALA A 97 12.00 0.53 -0.37
C ALA A 97 12.15 -0.77 -1.17
N PHE A 98 12.00 -0.71 -2.49
CA PHE A 98 12.15 -1.89 -3.36
C PHE A 98 13.65 -2.14 -3.68
N PRO A 99 14.06 -3.23 -4.35
CA PRO A 99 15.46 -3.39 -4.73
C PRO A 99 15.96 -2.25 -5.65
N PRO A 100 17.24 -1.83 -5.55
CA PRO A 100 17.82 -0.90 -6.52
C PRO A 100 17.67 -1.43 -7.95
N GLY A 101 17.27 -0.56 -8.89
CA GLY A 101 16.96 -0.94 -10.28
C GLY A 101 15.51 -1.40 -10.50
N ASP A 102 14.70 -1.53 -9.45
CA ASP A 102 13.27 -1.71 -9.61
C ASP A 102 12.58 -0.36 -9.90
N ASP A 103 12.08 -0.23 -11.14
CA ASP A 103 11.36 0.95 -11.62
C ASP A 103 9.86 0.93 -11.30
N SER A 104 9.38 -0.11 -10.61
CA SER A 104 7.98 -0.21 -10.20
C SER A 104 7.63 0.83 -9.14
N TYR A 105 6.49 1.50 -9.33
CA TYR A 105 5.89 2.43 -8.37
C TYR A 105 5.23 1.70 -7.20
N ALA A 106 4.56 0.60 -7.50
CA ALA A 106 3.85 -0.21 -6.53
C ALA A 106 3.68 -1.65 -7.03
N PHE A 107 3.36 -2.55 -6.10
CA PHE A 107 3.01 -3.94 -6.33
C PHE A 107 1.78 -4.28 -5.49
N GLY A 108 0.78 -4.91 -6.10
CA GLY A 108 -0.47 -5.25 -5.43
C GLY A 108 -0.78 -6.74 -5.51
N VAL A 109 -1.35 -7.30 -4.43
CA VAL A 109 -1.79 -8.70 -4.37
C VAL A 109 -3.18 -8.77 -3.79
N ALA A 110 -4.08 -9.50 -4.45
CA ALA A 110 -5.38 -9.86 -3.89
C ALA A 110 -5.21 -11.03 -2.92
N THR A 111 -5.49 -10.81 -1.63
CA THR A 111 -5.27 -11.78 -0.55
C THR A 111 -6.56 -12.38 -0.02
N VAL A 112 -7.67 -11.65 -0.09
CA VAL A 112 -8.95 -12.10 0.43
C VAL A 112 -9.97 -12.09 -0.70
N ARG A 113 -10.64 -13.23 -0.87
CA ARG A 113 -11.74 -13.38 -1.83
C ARG A 113 -12.98 -13.87 -1.12
N ASP A 114 -14.14 -13.42 -1.59
CA ASP A 114 -15.39 -13.97 -1.13
C ASP A 114 -15.53 -15.43 -1.60
N LYS A 115 -16.21 -16.27 -0.81
CA LYS A 115 -16.29 -17.71 -1.09
C LYS A 115 -17.20 -18.04 -2.27
N LEU A 116 -18.26 -17.26 -2.47
CA LEU A 116 -19.39 -17.55 -3.35
C LEU A 116 -19.18 -17.00 -4.77
N TYR A 117 -18.87 -15.71 -4.90
CA TYR A 117 -18.65 -14.99 -6.15
C TYR A 117 -17.18 -14.82 -6.52
N LYS A 118 -16.25 -15.28 -5.67
CA LYS A 118 -14.78 -15.19 -5.87
C LYS A 118 -14.26 -13.77 -6.11
N ARG A 119 -15.03 -12.75 -5.74
CA ARG A 119 -14.66 -11.34 -5.80
C ARG A 119 -13.56 -11.07 -4.78
N THR A 120 -12.60 -10.22 -5.16
CA THR A 120 -11.62 -9.69 -4.22
C THR A 120 -12.31 -8.82 -3.17
N LEU A 121 -12.19 -9.20 -1.90
CA LEU A 121 -12.62 -8.44 -0.73
C LEU A 121 -11.45 -7.72 -0.07
N GLY A 122 -10.24 -8.18 -0.34
CA GLY A 122 -9.05 -7.69 0.31
C GLY A 122 -7.78 -7.89 -0.49
N GLY A 123 -6.85 -6.96 -0.34
CA GLY A 123 -5.53 -7.04 -0.91
C GLY A 123 -4.51 -6.21 -0.15
N GLU A 124 -3.26 -6.49 -0.48
CA GLU A 124 -2.09 -5.77 0.00
C GLU A 124 -1.54 -4.93 -1.15
N LEU A 125 -1.16 -3.68 -0.87
CA LEU A 125 -0.49 -2.79 -1.82
C LEU A 125 0.84 -2.34 -1.21
N PHE A 126 1.94 -2.71 -1.84
CA PHE A 126 3.27 -2.28 -1.49
C PHE A 126 3.67 -1.13 -2.40
N ILE A 127 4.06 0.00 -1.83
CA ILE A 127 4.46 1.20 -2.58
C ILE A 127 5.94 1.44 -2.36
N ASN A 128 6.64 1.66 -3.48
CA ASN A 128 8.06 1.91 -3.49
C ASN A 128 8.35 3.33 -2.98
N THR A 129 8.94 3.45 -1.78
CA THR A 129 9.21 4.75 -1.15
C THR A 129 10.16 5.64 -1.95
N ARG A 130 11.03 5.04 -2.78
CA ARG A 130 11.90 5.78 -3.71
C ARG A 130 11.13 6.54 -4.79
N ARG A 131 9.95 6.05 -5.15
CA ARG A 131 9.11 6.61 -6.21
C ARG A 131 8.07 7.61 -5.71
N ILE A 132 7.90 7.72 -4.39
CA ILE A 132 6.99 8.70 -3.81
C ILE A 132 7.59 10.10 -4.03
N PRO A 133 6.90 10.99 -4.77
CA PRO A 133 7.38 12.34 -5.00
C PRO A 133 7.30 13.19 -3.73
N ASN A 134 8.09 14.26 -3.67
CA ASN A 134 8.00 15.24 -2.58
C ASN A 134 6.78 16.17 -2.69
N LYS A 135 6.07 16.13 -3.84
CA LYS A 135 4.85 16.89 -4.10
C LYS A 135 3.76 15.91 -4.49
N TYR A 136 2.55 16.13 -3.99
CA TYR A 136 1.40 15.30 -4.36
C TYR A 136 1.08 15.47 -5.84
N GLU A 137 0.65 14.39 -6.49
CA GLU A 137 0.22 14.39 -7.89
C GLU A 137 -1.31 14.24 -7.99
N ASN A 138 -1.84 14.48 -9.18
CA ASN A 138 -3.26 14.54 -9.48
C ASN A 138 -3.50 13.84 -10.82
N TYR A 139 -4.69 13.30 -11.05
CA TYR A 139 -5.02 12.72 -12.37
C TYR A 139 -4.72 13.70 -13.53
N ASN A 140 -4.97 14.99 -13.31
CA ASN A 140 -4.84 16.05 -14.31
C ASN A 140 -3.48 16.78 -14.29
N THR A 141 -2.49 16.37 -13.49
CA THR A 141 -1.15 17.00 -13.56
C THR A 141 -0.38 16.48 -14.78
N GLY A 142 0.38 17.35 -15.45
CA GLY A 142 1.18 16.98 -16.63
C GLY A 142 2.24 15.90 -16.37
N ASN A 143 2.60 15.68 -15.10
CA ASN A 143 3.22 14.45 -14.62
C ASN A 143 2.29 13.85 -13.56
N ASN A 144 1.69 12.70 -13.86
CA ASN A 144 0.76 11.97 -13.00
C ASN A 144 1.20 10.51 -12.81
N SER A 145 2.50 10.24 -13.03
CA SER A 145 3.05 8.88 -13.02
C SER A 145 2.85 8.15 -11.70
N PHE A 146 2.74 8.89 -10.59
CA PHE A 146 2.50 8.32 -9.27
C PHE A 146 1.00 8.17 -8.93
N PHE A 147 0.09 8.84 -9.67
CA PHE A 147 -1.36 8.73 -9.49
C PHE A 147 -1.93 7.49 -10.19
#